data_AF-A0A4Q9FF98-F1
#
_entry.id   AF-A0A4Q9FF98-F1
#
_cell.length_a   1.000
_cell.length_b   1.000
_cell.length_c   1.000
_cell.angle_alpha   90.00
_cell.angle_beta   90.00
_cell.angle_gamma   90.00
#
_symmetry.space_group_name_H-M   'P 1'
#
loop_
_entity.id
_entity.type
_entity.pdbx_description
1 polymer ?
#
loop_
_entity_poly.entity_id
_entity_poly.type
_entity_poly.pdbx_seq_one_letter_code
_entity_poly.pdbx_strand_id
1 'polypeptide(L)'
;MRPFLSLIVILLFVSCNREAGFDAILIEGPAPESVQANIAFNNSEPPFEVTVSPTAIGATAFEVLSGLPGDTPTLIGIQQEVMYIYPESDETFFVTIKAIAPNGKVTEQLFEVIPPADPCTQIFSAPATWDDGNIAFSFGFNGVDLATVENPDPSGANPEVSNVLQITQDGGGNFDGFGVQMNSPIDFSSNGENDDKIVRLKFWSDTQIPVRLTVQQDPNNDTEREAEVNLIHTGTGWEELRFDFTTATAGFTGSGALGIPDFTPFEPTGQYIRFQMFISPGDDVSGTFYLDDVGVCP
;
A
#
# COMPACT_ATOMS: atom_id res chain seq x y z
N MET A 1 97.17 -47.59 42.88
CA MET A 1 96.71 -46.95 41.63
C MET A 1 95.33 -46.35 41.87
N ARG A 2 95.20 -45.03 41.69
CA ARG A 2 93.91 -44.33 41.47
C ARG A 2 93.42 -44.65 40.05
N PRO A 3 92.09 -44.64 39.78
CA PRO A 3 91.44 -43.40 39.31
C PRO A 3 90.03 -43.20 39.92
N PHE A 4 89.68 -42.03 40.47
CA PHE A 4 89.03 -40.89 39.81
C PHE A 4 87.90 -41.26 38.82
N LEU A 5 86.65 -41.05 39.22
CA LEU A 5 85.56 -40.77 38.30
C LEU A 5 84.57 -39.78 38.95
N SER A 6 84.39 -38.65 38.27
CA SER A 6 83.54 -37.51 38.62
C SER A 6 82.08 -37.88 38.84
N LEU A 7 81.50 -37.38 39.93
CA LEU A 7 80.05 -37.37 40.15
C LEU A 7 79.50 -36.02 39.69
N ILE A 8 78.78 -36.01 38.56
CA ILE A 8 78.08 -34.85 38.02
C ILE A 8 76.74 -34.72 38.77
N VAL A 9 76.56 -33.59 39.46
CA VAL A 9 75.30 -33.22 40.11
C VAL A 9 74.37 -32.61 39.05
N ILE A 10 73.25 -33.28 38.77
CA ILE A 10 72.19 -32.78 37.90
C ILE A 10 71.13 -32.12 38.79
N LEU A 11 71.04 -30.78 38.73
CA LEU A 11 69.91 -30.01 39.27
C LEU A 11 68.74 -30.12 38.28
N LEU A 12 67.66 -30.79 38.70
CA LEU A 12 66.37 -30.79 38.03
C LEU A 12 65.60 -29.53 38.43
N PHE A 13 65.49 -28.57 37.51
CA PHE A 13 64.54 -27.47 37.63
C PHE A 13 63.14 -27.99 37.28
N VAL A 14 62.28 -28.15 38.29
CA VAL A 14 60.84 -28.37 38.09
C VAL A 14 60.23 -27.03 37.68
N SER A 15 60.10 -26.80 36.36
CA SER A 15 59.27 -25.72 35.82
C SER A 15 57.81 -26.13 35.97
N CYS A 16 57.10 -25.51 36.90
CA CYS A 16 55.66 -25.64 37.00
C CYS A 16 55.04 -24.75 35.91
N ASN A 17 54.81 -25.30 34.71
CA ASN A 17 53.96 -24.66 33.71
C ASN A 17 52.52 -24.70 34.23
N ARG A 18 52.12 -23.67 34.97
CA ARG A 18 50.73 -23.43 35.29
C ARG A 18 50.08 -22.81 34.06
N GLU A 19 49.53 -23.65 33.18
CA GLU A 19 48.57 -23.22 32.17
C GLU A 19 47.35 -22.68 32.92
N ALA A 20 47.32 -21.36 33.13
CA ALA A 20 46.10 -20.66 33.50
C ALA A 20 45.25 -20.55 32.23
N GLY A 21 44.62 -21.64 31.85
CA GLY A 21 43.47 -21.61 30.96
C GLY A 21 42.36 -20.87 31.70
N PHE A 22 42.24 -19.56 31.46
CA PHE A 22 40.99 -18.85 31.68
C PHE A 22 40.05 -19.28 30.54
N ASP A 23 39.52 -20.50 30.64
CA ASP A 23 38.21 -20.78 30.07
C ASP A 23 37.22 -20.02 30.97
N ALA A 24 37.04 -18.73 30.67
CA ALA A 24 35.87 -18.02 31.14
C ALA A 24 34.69 -18.77 30.52
N ILE A 25 34.11 -19.67 31.32
CA ILE A 25 32.87 -20.40 31.03
C ILE A 25 31.80 -19.32 30.83
N LEU A 26 31.66 -18.84 29.59
CA LEU A 26 30.47 -18.15 29.12
C LEU A 26 29.31 -19.17 28.96
N ILE A 27 29.35 -20.33 29.64
CA ILE A 27 28.36 -21.40 29.49
C ILE A 27 27.31 -21.32 30.62
N GLU A 28 27.63 -20.73 31.77
CA GLU A 28 26.70 -20.59 32.89
C GLU A 28 25.96 -19.26 32.84
N GLY A 29 24.63 -19.34 32.89
CA GLY A 29 23.71 -18.18 32.90
C GLY A 29 22.32 -18.57 32.37
N PRO A 30 21.25 -17.83 32.75
CA PRO A 30 19.93 -18.02 32.17
C PRO A 30 19.90 -17.56 30.69
N ALA A 31 18.80 -17.88 29.99
CA ALA A 31 18.46 -17.20 28.74
C ALA A 31 17.96 -15.78 29.04
N PRO A 32 17.88 -14.87 28.05
CA PRO A 32 17.33 -13.54 28.28
C PRO A 32 15.89 -13.58 28.81
N GLU A 33 15.51 -12.59 29.59
CA GLU A 33 14.15 -12.48 30.17
C GLU A 33 13.49 -11.17 29.77
N SER A 34 12.16 -11.07 29.90
CA SER A 34 11.40 -9.84 29.66
C SER A 34 11.65 -9.24 28.27
N VAL A 35 11.56 -10.06 27.21
CA VAL A 35 11.64 -9.58 25.83
C VAL A 35 10.45 -8.66 25.56
N GLN A 36 10.74 -7.41 25.19
CA GLN A 36 9.79 -6.37 24.84
C GLN A 36 10.22 -5.72 23.52
N ALA A 37 9.28 -5.07 22.83
CA ALA A 37 9.56 -4.31 21.63
C ALA A 37 8.74 -3.03 21.62
N ASN A 38 9.37 -1.92 21.25
CA ASN A 38 8.64 -0.78 20.73
C ASN A 38 8.48 -0.97 19.22
N ILE A 39 7.24 -0.91 18.74
CA ILE A 39 6.93 -1.01 17.31
C ILE A 39 6.18 0.26 16.93
N ALA A 40 6.72 1.01 15.97
CA ALA A 40 6.20 2.31 15.58
C ALA A 40 6.05 2.42 14.07
N PHE A 41 4.87 2.86 13.61
CA PHE A 41 4.63 3.30 12.24
C PHE A 41 5.16 4.72 12.08
N ASN A 42 6.01 4.94 11.07
CA ASN A 42 6.69 6.22 10.83
C ASN A 42 5.95 7.12 9.83
N ASN A 43 4.93 6.59 9.16
CA ASN A 43 4.09 7.27 8.16
C ASN A 43 2.62 6.83 8.28
N SER A 44 1.74 7.63 7.70
CA SER A 44 0.29 7.41 7.72
C SER A 44 -0.26 6.80 6.43
N GLU A 45 0.53 6.76 5.37
CA GLU A 45 0.14 6.28 4.03
C GLU A 45 1.01 5.10 3.61
N PRO A 46 0.47 4.05 2.98
CA PRO A 46 1.24 2.91 2.55
C PRO A 46 2.23 3.26 1.40
N PRO A 47 3.33 2.50 1.26
CA PRO A 47 3.72 1.38 2.11
C PRO A 47 4.25 1.88 3.47
N PHE A 48 3.93 1.14 4.55
CA PHE A 48 4.19 1.57 5.92
C PHE A 48 5.62 1.26 6.37
N GLU A 49 6.37 2.30 6.72
CA GLU A 49 7.67 2.20 7.38
C GLU A 49 7.46 1.91 8.87
N VAL A 50 7.87 0.72 9.32
CA VAL A 50 7.70 0.26 10.70
C VAL A 50 9.06 0.05 11.37
N THR A 51 9.33 0.81 12.43
CA THR A 51 10.53 0.66 13.27
C THR A 51 10.28 -0.34 14.39
N VAL A 52 11.21 -1.30 14.56
CA VAL A 52 11.21 -2.27 15.65
C VAL A 52 12.45 -2.05 16.54
N SER A 53 12.21 -1.68 17.80
CA SER A 53 13.26 -1.44 18.80
C SER A 53 13.12 -2.45 19.96
N PRO A 54 13.82 -3.60 19.93
CA PRO A 54 13.70 -4.65 20.94
C PRO A 54 14.51 -4.35 22.21
N THR A 55 14.04 -4.87 23.34
CA THR A 55 14.75 -4.86 24.63
C THR A 55 14.54 -6.19 25.36
N ALA A 56 15.52 -6.60 26.17
CA ALA A 56 15.43 -7.77 27.02
C ALA A 56 16.50 -7.70 28.12
N ILE A 57 16.23 -8.33 29.26
CA ILE A 57 17.20 -8.47 30.34
C ILE A 57 18.17 -9.60 30.00
N GLY A 58 19.48 -9.34 30.05
CA GLY A 58 20.51 -10.35 29.81
C GLY A 58 20.83 -10.64 28.34
N ALA A 59 20.25 -9.90 27.40
CA ALA A 59 20.58 -9.99 25.98
C ALA A 59 21.82 -9.15 25.61
N THR A 60 22.60 -9.64 24.66
CA THR A 60 23.71 -8.93 24.00
C THR A 60 23.43 -8.61 22.54
N ALA A 61 22.45 -9.29 21.94
CA ALA A 61 22.00 -9.07 20.56
C ALA A 61 20.56 -9.55 20.40
N PHE A 62 19.94 -9.17 19.29
CA PHE A 62 18.61 -9.62 18.87
C PHE A 62 18.66 -10.08 17.42
N GLU A 63 18.01 -11.20 17.11
CA GLU A 63 17.57 -11.48 15.74
C GLU A 63 16.10 -11.06 15.63
N VAL A 64 15.80 -10.19 14.67
CA VAL A 64 14.45 -9.69 14.41
C VAL A 64 14.00 -10.17 13.04
N LEU A 65 12.83 -10.77 12.95
CA LEU A 65 12.20 -11.20 11.69
C LEU A 65 10.84 -10.52 11.57
N SER A 66 10.56 -9.86 10.45
CA SER A 66 9.31 -9.08 10.26
C SER A 66 8.04 -9.94 10.22
N GLY A 67 8.16 -11.18 9.73
CA GLY A 67 7.01 -12.01 9.40
C GLY A 67 6.47 -11.79 7.99
N LEU A 68 7.07 -10.90 7.19
CA LEU A 68 6.73 -10.72 5.78
C LEU A 68 7.17 -11.93 4.93
N PRO A 69 6.40 -12.30 3.89
CA PRO A 69 6.74 -13.41 3.01
C PRO A 69 8.14 -13.26 2.39
N GLY A 70 9.00 -14.27 2.61
CA GLY A 70 10.34 -14.31 2.03
C GLY A 70 11.40 -13.47 2.77
N ASP A 71 11.03 -12.79 3.87
CA ASP A 71 12.00 -12.03 4.66
C ASP A 71 12.92 -12.95 5.50
N THR A 72 14.09 -12.43 5.86
CA THR A 72 15.10 -13.16 6.65
C THR A 72 15.44 -12.43 7.95
N PRO A 73 15.84 -13.15 9.03
CA PRO A 73 16.14 -12.49 10.29
C PRO A 73 17.33 -11.52 10.19
N THR A 74 17.18 -10.35 10.79
CA THR A 74 18.22 -9.32 10.90
C THR A 74 18.84 -9.36 12.30
N LEU A 75 20.15 -9.55 12.38
CA LEU A 75 20.89 -9.49 13.65
C LEU A 75 21.25 -8.03 13.98
N ILE A 76 20.84 -7.56 15.15
CA ILE A 76 21.16 -6.24 15.68
C ILE A 76 21.72 -6.33 17.10
N GLY A 77 22.55 -5.35 17.48
CA GLY A 77 23.08 -5.20 18.83
C GLY A 77 22.08 -4.55 19.79
N ILE A 78 22.48 -4.42 21.06
CA ILE A 78 21.70 -3.69 22.07
C ILE A 78 21.51 -2.22 21.70
N GLN A 79 20.33 -1.68 22.00
CA GLN A 79 19.92 -0.29 21.69
C GLN A 79 19.92 0.06 20.19
N GLN A 80 20.00 -0.93 19.30
CA GLN A 80 19.75 -0.74 17.88
C GLN A 80 18.30 -1.06 17.55
N GLU A 81 17.87 -0.58 16.39
CA GLU A 81 16.55 -0.81 15.83
C GLU A 81 16.68 -1.21 14.36
N VAL A 82 15.62 -1.79 13.83
CA VAL A 82 15.51 -2.17 12.43
C VAL A 82 14.20 -1.62 11.88
N MET A 83 14.22 -1.21 10.62
CA MET A 83 13.04 -0.73 9.91
C MET A 83 12.63 -1.76 8.86
N TYR A 84 11.33 -2.02 8.77
CA TYR A 84 10.70 -2.84 7.75
C TYR A 84 9.64 -2.04 7.00
N ILE A 85 9.31 -2.49 5.79
CA ILE A 85 8.26 -1.89 4.97
C ILE A 85 7.11 -2.89 4.89
N TYR A 86 5.98 -2.57 5.51
CA TYR A 86 4.76 -3.38 5.45
C TYR A 86 3.83 -2.85 4.35
N PRO A 87 3.16 -3.73 3.61
CA PRO A 87 2.09 -3.29 2.71
C PRO A 87 0.89 -2.80 3.51
N GLU A 88 -0.01 -2.11 2.82
CA GLU A 88 -1.39 -1.98 3.27
C GLU A 88 -2.04 -3.37 3.35
N SER A 89 -2.73 -3.69 4.44
CA SER A 89 -3.32 -5.02 4.65
C SER A 89 -4.28 -5.01 5.84
N ASP A 90 -5.30 -5.85 5.79
CA ASP A 90 -6.12 -6.24 6.95
C ASP A 90 -5.55 -7.47 7.70
N GLU A 91 -4.47 -8.06 7.19
CA GLU A 91 -3.79 -9.19 7.80
C GLU A 91 -2.93 -8.77 9.00
N THR A 92 -2.81 -9.67 9.98
CA THR A 92 -1.90 -9.51 11.12
C THR A 92 -0.56 -10.17 10.82
N PHE A 93 0.52 -9.39 10.85
CA PHE A 93 1.89 -9.88 10.80
C PHE A 93 2.44 -10.10 12.21
N PHE A 94 3.45 -10.96 12.32
CA PHE A 94 4.11 -11.25 13.60
C PHE A 94 5.61 -11.02 13.50
N VAL A 95 6.06 -9.94 14.13
CA VAL A 95 7.49 -9.72 14.33
C VAL A 95 8.00 -10.70 15.37
N THR A 96 8.94 -11.56 14.96
CA THR A 96 9.60 -12.52 15.85
C THR A 96 10.92 -11.94 16.33
N ILE A 97 11.09 -11.80 17.64
CA ILE A 97 12.33 -11.32 18.26
C ILE A 97 12.96 -12.45 19.07
N LYS A 98 14.18 -12.83 18.70
CA LYS A 98 15.04 -13.71 19.48
C LYS A 98 16.09 -12.90 20.21
N ALA A 99 15.94 -12.76 21.51
CA ALA A 99 16.96 -12.18 22.37
C ALA A 99 18.07 -13.20 22.62
N ILE A 100 19.33 -12.81 22.42
CA ILE A 100 20.50 -13.70 22.50
C ILE A 100 21.40 -13.28 23.66
N ALA A 101 21.64 -14.18 24.60
CA ALA A 101 22.60 -13.98 25.70
C ALA A 101 24.06 -14.27 25.26
N PRO A 102 25.07 -13.81 26.02
CA PRO A 102 26.48 -14.10 25.72
C PRO A 102 26.82 -15.60 25.64
N ASN A 103 26.04 -16.43 26.34
CA ASN A 103 26.16 -17.89 26.36
C ASN A 103 25.45 -18.59 25.20
N GLY A 104 24.90 -17.83 24.25
CA GLY A 104 24.16 -18.34 23.09
C GLY A 104 22.75 -18.85 23.42
N LYS A 105 22.29 -18.79 24.67
CA LYS A 105 20.89 -19.10 25.00
C LYS A 105 19.99 -18.00 24.46
N VAL A 106 18.81 -18.41 24.02
CA VAL A 106 17.85 -17.52 23.37
C VAL A 106 16.51 -17.58 24.06
N THR A 107 15.82 -16.44 24.04
CA THR A 107 14.41 -16.33 24.38
C THR A 107 13.71 -15.66 23.22
N GLU A 108 12.63 -16.28 22.74
CA GLU A 108 11.87 -15.84 21.58
C GLU A 108 10.51 -15.31 22.02
N GLN A 109 10.08 -14.21 21.40
CA GLN A 109 8.77 -13.62 21.62
C GLN A 109 8.23 -13.07 20.28
N LEU A 110 6.92 -13.23 20.09
CA LEU A 110 6.20 -12.66 18.94
C LEU A 110 5.47 -11.38 19.36
N PHE A 111 5.45 -10.42 18.46
CA PHE A 111 4.72 -9.16 18.59
C PHE A 111 3.87 -8.93 17.34
N GLU A 112 2.60 -8.61 17.55
CA GLU A 112 1.67 -8.32 16.47
C GLU A 112 2.01 -6.98 15.83
N VAL A 113 1.96 -6.97 14.50
CA VAL A 113 1.98 -5.77 13.67
C VAL A 113 0.77 -5.86 12.76
N ILE A 114 -0.15 -4.93 12.93
CA ILE A 114 -1.35 -4.82 12.11
C ILE A 114 -1.16 -3.53 11.31
N PRO A 115 -0.73 -3.61 10.05
CA PRO A 115 -0.75 -2.46 9.16
C PRO A 115 -2.16 -1.88 9.13
N PRO A 116 -2.31 -0.56 9.06
CA PRO A 116 -3.60 0.02 8.74
C PRO A 116 -4.12 -0.56 7.42
N ALA A 117 -5.34 -1.09 7.45
CA ALA A 117 -6.06 -1.44 6.24
C ALA A 117 -6.45 -0.15 5.50
N ASP A 118 -6.65 -0.23 4.17
CA ASP A 118 -7.30 0.86 3.45
C ASP A 118 -8.63 1.20 4.12
N PRO A 119 -8.88 2.45 4.51
CA PRO A 119 -10.25 2.85 4.76
C PRO A 119 -11.00 2.74 3.43
N CYS A 120 -11.83 1.70 3.26
CA CYS A 120 -12.75 1.65 2.13
C CYS A 120 -14.17 1.93 2.60
N THR A 121 -14.52 3.21 2.60
CA THR A 121 -15.90 3.62 2.86
C THR A 121 -16.68 3.47 1.57
N GLN A 122 -17.68 2.60 1.58
CA GLN A 122 -18.49 2.35 0.40
C GLN A 122 -19.37 3.59 0.09
N ILE A 123 -18.92 4.42 -0.86
CA ILE A 123 -19.68 5.59 -1.35
C ILE A 123 -20.64 5.24 -2.50
N PHE A 124 -20.45 4.08 -3.13
CA PHE A 124 -21.37 3.55 -4.14
C PHE A 124 -22.33 2.56 -3.49
N SER A 125 -23.64 2.78 -3.58
CA SER A 125 -24.62 1.80 -3.07
C SER A 125 -24.46 0.39 -3.67
N ALA A 126 -23.94 0.30 -4.88
CA ALA A 126 -23.41 -0.91 -5.50
C ALA A 126 -22.40 -0.53 -6.61
N PRO A 127 -21.38 -1.36 -6.88
CA PRO A 127 -20.37 -1.06 -7.91
C PRO A 127 -20.94 -0.94 -9.32
N ALA A 128 -20.22 -0.22 -10.18
CA ALA A 128 -20.45 -0.21 -11.63
C ALA A 128 -19.52 -1.24 -12.28
N THR A 129 -20.12 -2.35 -12.75
CA THR A 129 -19.48 -3.43 -13.50
C THR A 129 -20.29 -3.70 -14.77
N TRP A 130 -19.68 -4.35 -15.76
CA TRP A 130 -20.34 -4.62 -17.05
C TRP A 130 -20.94 -6.02 -17.22
N ASP A 131 -20.92 -6.83 -16.17
CA ASP A 131 -21.65 -8.10 -16.12
C ASP A 131 -23.09 -7.95 -15.63
N ASP A 132 -23.30 -7.18 -14.55
CA ASP A 132 -24.60 -7.00 -13.89
C ASP A 132 -24.63 -5.79 -12.92
N GLY A 133 -23.71 -4.84 -13.09
CA GLY A 133 -23.51 -3.73 -12.17
C GLY A 133 -24.61 -2.67 -12.15
N ASN A 134 -24.44 -1.69 -11.26
CA ASN A 134 -25.42 -0.64 -10.96
C ASN A 134 -25.49 0.50 -12.01
N ILE A 135 -25.49 0.13 -13.28
CA ILE A 135 -25.44 1.08 -14.41
C ILE A 135 -26.84 1.24 -15.00
N ALA A 136 -27.29 2.49 -15.16
CA ALA A 136 -28.51 2.80 -15.90
C ALA A 136 -28.21 2.83 -17.41
N PHE A 137 -27.17 3.56 -17.81
CA PHE A 137 -26.64 3.58 -19.16
C PHE A 137 -25.25 4.23 -19.21
N SER A 138 -24.51 3.97 -20.28
CA SER A 138 -23.22 4.61 -20.59
C SER A 138 -23.31 5.32 -21.95
N PHE A 139 -22.53 6.39 -22.12
CA PHE A 139 -22.49 7.15 -23.38
C PHE A 139 -21.09 7.74 -23.60
N GLY A 140 -20.64 7.76 -24.85
CA GLY A 140 -19.46 8.52 -25.25
C GLY A 140 -19.82 9.94 -25.66
N PHE A 141 -18.86 10.85 -25.61
CA PHE A 141 -18.99 12.21 -26.13
C PHE A 141 -17.77 12.58 -26.97
N ASN A 142 -17.92 13.60 -27.83
CA ASN A 142 -16.87 14.09 -28.74
C ASN A 142 -16.27 13.05 -29.71
N GLY A 143 -17.03 12.01 -30.07
CA GLY A 143 -16.58 10.99 -31.04
C GLY A 143 -16.16 9.67 -30.40
N VAL A 144 -16.25 9.55 -29.07
CA VAL A 144 -16.01 8.30 -28.35
C VAL A 144 -17.12 7.29 -28.60
N ASP A 145 -16.73 6.08 -28.99
CA ASP A 145 -17.59 4.91 -29.08
C ASP A 145 -17.42 4.01 -27.85
N LEU A 146 -18.53 3.43 -27.37
CA LEU A 146 -18.55 2.51 -26.24
C LEU A 146 -19.10 1.15 -26.65
N ALA A 147 -18.52 0.09 -26.09
CA ALA A 147 -19.04 -1.27 -26.19
C ALA A 147 -18.82 -2.03 -24.89
N THR A 148 -19.67 -3.01 -24.62
CA THR A 148 -19.42 -4.00 -23.56
C THR A 148 -18.80 -5.23 -24.21
N VAL A 149 -17.64 -5.65 -23.72
CA VAL A 149 -16.87 -6.77 -24.27
C VAL A 149 -16.31 -7.62 -23.12
N GLU A 150 -16.00 -8.88 -23.37
CA GLU A 150 -15.21 -9.69 -22.43
C GLU A 150 -13.81 -9.08 -22.27
N ASN A 151 -13.28 -9.07 -21.05
CA ASN A 151 -11.97 -8.52 -20.71
C ASN A 151 -10.88 -9.08 -21.65
N PRO A 152 -10.30 -8.26 -22.55
CA PRO A 152 -9.35 -8.75 -23.55
C PRO A 152 -7.95 -9.02 -22.97
N ASP A 153 -7.69 -8.59 -21.74
CA ASP A 153 -6.42 -8.77 -21.04
C ASP A 153 -6.66 -9.13 -19.57
N PRO A 154 -7.09 -10.36 -19.24
CA PRO A 154 -7.31 -10.79 -17.87
C PRO A 154 -5.98 -10.98 -17.12
N SER A 155 -5.42 -9.87 -16.66
CA SER A 155 -4.12 -9.80 -15.99
C SER A 155 -4.04 -8.61 -15.03
N GLY A 156 -2.94 -8.52 -14.27
CA GLY A 156 -2.67 -7.38 -13.40
C GLY A 156 -3.78 -7.14 -12.37
N ALA A 157 -4.24 -5.89 -12.27
CA ALA A 157 -5.31 -5.50 -11.36
C ALA A 157 -6.70 -6.05 -11.74
N ASN A 158 -6.89 -6.55 -12.98
CA ASN A 158 -8.14 -7.17 -13.42
C ASN A 158 -7.91 -8.59 -13.99
N PRO A 159 -7.57 -9.58 -13.14
CA PRO A 159 -7.20 -10.93 -13.59
C PRO A 159 -8.40 -11.79 -13.99
N GLU A 160 -9.62 -11.37 -13.66
CA GLU A 160 -10.83 -12.15 -13.88
C GLU A 160 -11.33 -12.01 -15.33
N VAL A 161 -11.93 -13.09 -15.82
CA VAL A 161 -12.64 -13.08 -17.11
C VAL A 161 -14.07 -12.60 -16.86
N SER A 162 -14.26 -11.29 -16.96
CA SER A 162 -15.52 -10.53 -16.78
C SER A 162 -15.85 -9.73 -18.04
N ASN A 163 -17.05 -9.14 -18.12
CA ASN A 163 -17.31 -8.10 -19.10
C ASN A 163 -16.83 -6.74 -18.59
N VAL A 164 -16.24 -5.95 -19.49
CA VAL A 164 -15.70 -4.60 -19.22
C VAL A 164 -16.29 -3.58 -20.19
N LEU A 165 -16.17 -2.29 -19.86
CA LEU A 165 -16.44 -1.22 -20.83
C LEU A 165 -15.23 -1.05 -21.74
N GLN A 166 -15.40 -1.29 -23.03
CA GLN A 166 -14.47 -0.82 -24.06
C GLN A 166 -14.80 0.63 -24.41
N ILE A 167 -13.77 1.47 -24.43
CA ILE A 167 -13.83 2.89 -24.79
C ILE A 167 -12.92 3.11 -25.99
N THR A 168 -13.46 3.52 -27.13
CA THR A 168 -12.68 3.79 -28.35
C THR A 168 -12.72 5.28 -28.66
N GLN A 169 -11.54 5.93 -28.60
CA GLN A 169 -11.33 7.31 -29.04
C GLN A 169 -10.70 7.30 -30.43
N ASP A 170 -11.25 8.10 -31.35
CA ASP A 170 -10.75 8.23 -32.72
C ASP A 170 -9.60 9.24 -32.86
N GLY A 171 -9.32 10.00 -31.78
CA GLY A 171 -8.32 11.07 -31.75
C GLY A 171 -8.73 12.32 -32.54
N GLY A 172 -10.02 12.47 -32.82
CA GLY A 172 -10.58 13.60 -33.57
C GLY A 172 -11.01 14.79 -32.72
N GLY A 173 -11.09 14.63 -31.39
CA GLY A 173 -11.55 15.65 -30.47
C GLY A 173 -10.62 15.86 -29.27
N ASN A 174 -10.66 17.09 -28.75
CA ASN A 174 -10.10 17.42 -27.45
C ASN A 174 -11.23 17.33 -26.42
N PHE A 175 -10.89 16.86 -25.21
CA PHE A 175 -11.84 16.58 -24.13
C PHE A 175 -12.79 15.44 -24.50
N ASP A 176 -12.24 14.42 -25.15
CA ASP A 176 -12.92 13.16 -25.43
C ASP A 176 -13.06 12.34 -24.14
N GLY A 177 -14.13 11.55 -24.08
CA GLY A 177 -14.43 10.77 -22.89
C GLY A 177 -15.79 10.11 -22.92
N PHE A 178 -16.19 9.62 -21.76
CA PHE A 178 -17.44 8.92 -21.58
C PHE A 178 -18.10 9.27 -20.25
N GLY A 179 -19.40 9.02 -20.17
CA GLY A 179 -20.19 9.15 -18.96
C GLY A 179 -20.96 7.88 -18.65
N VAL A 180 -21.18 7.65 -17.35
CA VAL A 180 -21.99 6.55 -16.85
C VAL A 180 -23.03 7.10 -15.88
N GLN A 181 -24.30 6.91 -16.24
CA GLN A 181 -25.41 7.19 -15.36
C GLN A 181 -25.66 5.96 -14.48
N MET A 182 -25.72 6.16 -13.17
CA MET A 182 -25.99 5.11 -12.19
C MET A 182 -27.49 4.94 -11.93
N ASN A 183 -27.95 3.75 -11.51
CA ASN A 183 -29.34 3.59 -11.05
C ASN A 183 -29.56 4.10 -9.62
N SER A 184 -28.49 4.31 -8.85
CA SER A 184 -28.54 4.83 -7.49
C SER A 184 -27.39 5.81 -7.24
N PRO A 185 -27.57 6.81 -6.36
CA PRO A 185 -26.54 7.82 -6.16
C PRO A 185 -25.23 7.28 -5.59
N ILE A 186 -24.15 7.98 -5.94
CA ILE A 186 -22.84 7.98 -5.30
C ILE A 186 -22.91 9.01 -4.17
N ASP A 187 -22.65 8.60 -2.94
CA ASP A 187 -22.90 9.38 -1.75
C ASP A 187 -21.59 9.83 -1.09
N PHE A 188 -21.25 11.11 -1.21
CA PHE A 188 -20.09 11.73 -0.57
C PHE A 188 -20.43 12.40 0.78
N SER A 189 -21.61 12.10 1.34
CA SER A 189 -21.98 12.61 2.67
C SER A 189 -21.11 12.01 3.77
N SER A 190 -20.56 12.87 4.62
CA SER A 190 -19.81 12.47 5.83
C SER A 190 -20.80 11.95 6.87
N ASN A 191 -20.58 10.72 7.33
CA ASN A 191 -21.49 10.02 8.24
C ASN A 191 -20.78 9.51 9.52
N GLY A 192 -19.47 9.71 9.68
CA GLY A 192 -18.76 9.25 10.88
C GLY A 192 -17.24 9.17 10.75
N GLU A 193 -16.62 8.27 11.52
CA GLU A 193 -15.16 8.20 11.70
C GLU A 193 -14.37 7.66 10.48
N ASN A 194 -15.06 7.21 9.42
CA ASN A 194 -14.48 6.77 8.15
C ASN A 194 -15.18 7.51 7.00
N ASP A 195 -14.66 8.69 6.64
CA ASP A 195 -15.19 9.57 5.57
C ASP A 195 -14.37 9.45 4.28
N ASP A 196 -14.04 8.22 3.86
CA ASP A 196 -13.26 8.04 2.63
C ASP A 196 -14.07 8.55 1.41
N LYS A 197 -13.53 9.54 0.70
CA LYS A 197 -14.12 10.14 -0.51
C LYS A 197 -13.38 9.70 -1.77
N ILE A 198 -12.87 8.48 -1.75
CA ILE A 198 -12.15 7.89 -2.88
C ILE A 198 -13.12 7.15 -3.80
N VAL A 199 -13.11 7.52 -5.07
CA VAL A 199 -13.67 6.67 -6.13
C VAL A 199 -12.57 5.75 -6.64
N ARG A 200 -12.75 4.45 -6.45
CA ARG A 200 -11.87 3.40 -6.98
C ARG A 200 -12.41 2.91 -8.31
N LEU A 201 -11.53 2.57 -9.23
CA LEU A 201 -11.88 1.91 -10.48
C LEU A 201 -10.69 1.16 -11.06
N LYS A 202 -10.95 0.16 -11.89
CA LYS A 202 -9.91 -0.48 -12.70
C LYS A 202 -9.94 0.13 -14.08
N PHE A 203 -8.81 0.70 -14.51
CA PHE A 203 -8.66 1.25 -15.85
C PHE A 203 -7.51 0.56 -16.56
N TRP A 204 -7.66 0.31 -17.85
CA TRP A 204 -6.61 -0.26 -18.68
C TRP A 204 -6.10 0.76 -19.68
N SER A 205 -4.77 0.89 -19.74
CA SER A 205 -4.06 1.55 -20.83
C SER A 205 -2.66 0.93 -20.97
N ASP A 206 -2.20 0.76 -22.21
CA ASP A 206 -0.82 0.34 -22.54
C ASP A 206 0.15 1.53 -22.69
N THR A 207 -0.35 2.75 -22.44
CA THR A 207 0.43 3.99 -22.48
C THR A 207 0.13 4.86 -21.27
N GLN A 208 1.14 5.61 -20.82
CA GLN A 208 0.95 6.58 -19.75
C GLN A 208 0.01 7.68 -20.24
N ILE A 209 -1.11 7.89 -19.54
CA ILE A 209 -2.15 8.80 -19.99
C ILE A 209 -2.80 9.54 -18.82
N PRO A 210 -2.90 10.89 -18.87
CA PRO A 210 -3.66 11.63 -17.87
C PRO A 210 -5.15 11.38 -18.04
N VAL A 211 -5.85 11.26 -16.94
CA VAL A 211 -7.30 11.03 -16.91
C VAL A 211 -7.93 11.97 -15.88
N ARG A 212 -9.15 12.42 -16.16
CA ARG A 212 -9.92 13.25 -15.24
C ARG A 212 -11.26 12.61 -14.97
N LEU A 213 -11.52 12.25 -13.73
CA LEU A 213 -12.82 11.77 -13.28
C LEU A 213 -13.62 12.93 -12.70
N THR A 214 -14.87 13.05 -13.14
CA THR A 214 -15.81 14.07 -12.75
C THR A 214 -17.06 13.40 -12.20
N VAL A 215 -17.62 13.91 -11.10
CA VAL A 215 -18.96 13.51 -10.59
C VAL A 215 -19.92 14.67 -10.72
N GLN A 216 -21.13 14.37 -11.19
CA GLN A 216 -22.17 15.38 -11.44
C GLN A 216 -23.55 14.93 -10.99
N GLN A 217 -24.39 15.92 -10.66
CA GLN A 217 -25.82 15.69 -10.58
C GLN A 217 -26.40 15.82 -11.99
N ASP A 218 -27.41 15.01 -12.28
CA ASP A 218 -28.11 15.03 -13.58
C ASP A 218 -29.60 14.76 -13.34
N PRO A 219 -30.51 15.45 -14.04
CA PRO A 219 -30.29 16.46 -15.09
C PRO A 219 -29.84 17.85 -14.60
N ASN A 220 -29.86 18.10 -13.29
CA ASN A 220 -29.57 19.42 -12.72
C ASN A 220 -28.53 19.35 -11.59
N ASN A 221 -27.62 20.34 -11.55
CA ASN A 221 -26.71 20.62 -10.42
C ASN A 221 -27.37 21.57 -9.42
N ASP A 222 -28.48 21.12 -8.82
CA ASP A 222 -29.34 21.97 -7.98
C ASP A 222 -28.84 22.05 -6.53
N THR A 223 -28.17 21.01 -6.00
CA THR A 223 -27.76 20.97 -4.60
C THR A 223 -26.26 20.76 -4.40
N GLU A 224 -25.59 20.14 -5.37
CA GLU A 224 -24.16 19.87 -5.31
C GLU A 224 -23.46 20.38 -6.57
N ARG A 225 -22.21 20.81 -6.38
CA ARG A 225 -21.37 21.29 -7.47
C ARG A 225 -20.65 20.10 -8.12
N GLU A 226 -20.52 20.13 -9.44
CA GLU A 226 -19.68 19.18 -10.17
C GLU A 226 -18.25 19.21 -9.61
N ALA A 227 -17.70 18.05 -9.29
CA ALA A 227 -16.37 17.90 -8.71
C ALA A 227 -15.51 17.05 -9.64
N GLU A 228 -14.24 17.41 -9.80
CA GLU A 228 -13.30 16.70 -10.67
C GLU A 228 -11.94 16.49 -10.02
N VAL A 229 -11.33 15.33 -10.32
CA VAL A 229 -10.00 14.92 -9.85
C VAL A 229 -9.20 14.41 -11.05
N ASN A 230 -7.93 14.81 -11.14
CA ASN A 230 -7.02 14.38 -12.19
C ASN A 230 -6.05 13.33 -11.65
N LEU A 231 -5.77 12.29 -12.44
CA LEU A 231 -4.74 11.29 -12.18
C LEU A 231 -3.96 10.99 -13.46
N ILE A 232 -2.87 10.24 -13.32
CA ILE A 232 -2.09 9.71 -14.44
C ILE A 232 -2.07 8.20 -14.30
N HIS A 233 -2.61 7.51 -15.31
CA HIS A 233 -2.43 6.07 -15.46
C HIS A 233 -1.01 5.81 -15.99
N THR A 234 -0.29 4.82 -15.45
CA THR A 234 1.14 4.64 -15.76
C THR A 234 1.40 3.94 -17.08
N GLY A 235 0.39 3.25 -17.62
CA GLY A 235 0.43 2.60 -18.93
C GLY A 235 0.88 1.15 -18.87
N THR A 236 0.69 0.50 -17.72
CA THR A 236 1.20 -0.85 -17.46
C THR A 236 0.18 -1.96 -17.69
N GLY A 237 -0.92 -1.66 -18.39
CA GLY A 237 -2.07 -2.55 -18.52
C GLY A 237 -3.18 -2.14 -17.55
N TRP A 238 -3.76 -3.10 -16.80
CA TRP A 238 -4.76 -2.82 -15.78
C TRP A 238 -4.15 -2.22 -14.51
N GLU A 239 -4.65 -1.05 -14.11
CA GLU A 239 -4.30 -0.40 -12.84
C GLU A 239 -5.58 -0.06 -12.06
N GLU A 240 -5.52 -0.20 -10.73
CA GLU A 240 -6.51 0.40 -9.84
C GLU A 240 -6.19 1.89 -9.68
N LEU A 241 -7.11 2.75 -10.10
CA LEU A 241 -7.02 4.19 -9.92
C LEU A 241 -7.89 4.63 -8.74
N ARG A 242 -7.31 5.45 -7.87
CA ARG A 242 -7.94 5.97 -6.65
C ARG A 242 -8.09 7.48 -6.74
N PHE A 243 -9.28 7.95 -7.11
CA PHE A 243 -9.58 9.38 -7.22
C PHE A 243 -10.04 9.92 -5.87
N ASP A 244 -9.15 10.63 -5.17
CA ASP A 244 -9.43 11.26 -3.88
C ASP A 244 -10.16 12.60 -4.06
N PHE A 245 -11.48 12.61 -3.81
CA PHE A 245 -12.30 13.80 -3.93
C PHE A 245 -12.15 14.81 -2.78
N THR A 246 -11.36 14.52 -1.74
CA THR A 246 -10.94 15.57 -0.79
C THR A 246 -10.02 16.60 -1.45
N THR A 247 -9.37 16.22 -2.57
CA THR A 247 -8.50 17.08 -3.36
C THR A 247 -9.18 17.69 -4.59
N ALA A 248 -10.49 17.46 -4.76
CA ALA A 248 -11.20 17.83 -5.97
C ALA A 248 -11.29 19.35 -6.20
N THR A 249 -11.52 19.70 -7.46
CA THR A 249 -11.89 21.06 -7.87
C THR A 249 -13.29 21.09 -8.46
N ALA A 250 -13.93 22.25 -8.41
CA ALA A 250 -15.19 22.50 -9.09
C ALA A 250 -15.01 22.34 -10.61
N GLY A 251 -15.80 21.46 -11.24
CA GLY A 251 -15.75 21.21 -12.69
C GLY A 251 -16.13 22.44 -13.54
N PHE A 252 -16.03 22.32 -14.86
CA PHE A 252 -16.25 23.45 -15.76
C PHE A 252 -17.74 23.65 -16.11
N THR A 253 -18.28 24.84 -15.83
CA THR A 253 -19.65 25.22 -16.23
C THR A 253 -19.71 26.50 -17.06
N GLY A 254 -18.56 27.13 -17.33
CA GLY A 254 -18.43 28.36 -18.11
C GLY A 254 -18.62 29.65 -17.30
N SER A 255 -19.36 29.59 -16.18
CA SER A 255 -19.59 30.74 -15.31
C SER A 255 -19.56 30.43 -13.81
N GLY A 256 -19.24 29.18 -13.43
CA GLY A 256 -19.57 28.66 -12.11
C GLY A 256 -21.06 28.31 -11.95
N ALA A 257 -21.37 27.55 -10.91
CA ALA A 257 -22.73 27.18 -10.49
C ALA A 257 -22.80 27.12 -8.97
N LEU A 258 -24.00 27.29 -8.40
CA LEU A 258 -24.20 27.32 -6.94
C LEU A 258 -23.33 28.34 -6.20
N GLY A 259 -22.92 29.41 -6.90
CA GLY A 259 -22.04 30.46 -6.35
C GLY A 259 -20.57 30.04 -6.23
N ILE A 260 -20.19 28.88 -6.75
CA ILE A 260 -18.82 28.35 -6.73
C ILE A 260 -18.21 28.55 -8.13
N PRO A 261 -17.08 29.28 -8.27
CA PRO A 261 -16.41 29.44 -9.54
C PRO A 261 -15.85 28.12 -10.10
N ASP A 262 -15.66 28.05 -11.41
CA ASP A 262 -14.97 26.92 -12.04
C ASP A 262 -13.52 26.80 -11.51
N PHE A 263 -13.03 25.57 -11.39
CA PHE A 263 -11.66 25.19 -11.02
C PHE A 263 -11.16 25.61 -9.64
N THR A 264 -12.05 26.07 -8.75
CA THR A 264 -11.68 26.30 -7.35
C THR A 264 -11.71 25.00 -6.54
N PRO A 265 -10.89 24.85 -5.48
CA PRO A 265 -10.99 23.69 -4.59
C PRO A 265 -12.43 23.48 -4.11
N PHE A 266 -12.92 22.25 -4.24
CA PHE A 266 -14.28 21.89 -3.90
C PHE A 266 -14.34 20.42 -3.50
N GLU A 267 -14.61 20.19 -2.22
CA GLU A 267 -14.82 18.85 -1.67
C GLU A 267 -16.33 18.53 -1.70
N PRO A 268 -16.77 17.49 -2.42
CA PRO A 268 -18.18 17.11 -2.49
C PRO A 268 -18.68 16.61 -1.14
N THR A 269 -19.93 16.96 -0.78
CA THR A 269 -20.55 16.53 0.49
C THR A 269 -21.91 15.88 0.32
N GLY A 270 -22.39 15.77 -0.91
CA GLY A 270 -23.72 15.26 -1.20
C GLY A 270 -23.71 14.14 -2.22
N GLN A 271 -24.85 13.99 -2.88
CA GLN A 271 -25.13 12.86 -3.74
C GLN A 271 -25.04 13.23 -5.22
N TYR A 272 -24.37 12.36 -5.96
CA TYR A 272 -24.15 12.44 -7.40
C TYR A 272 -24.74 11.22 -8.07
N ILE A 273 -25.20 11.34 -9.32
CA ILE A 273 -25.85 10.20 -10.02
C ILE A 273 -25.11 9.78 -11.28
N ARG A 274 -24.10 10.55 -11.67
CA ARG A 274 -23.28 10.30 -12.86
C ARG A 274 -21.83 10.58 -12.55
N PHE A 275 -20.96 9.73 -13.09
CA PHE A 275 -19.56 10.07 -13.28
C PHE A 275 -19.25 10.19 -14.77
N GLN A 276 -18.30 11.05 -15.10
CA GLN A 276 -17.72 11.21 -16.43
C GLN A 276 -16.21 11.11 -16.32
N MET A 277 -15.58 10.54 -17.32
CA MET A 277 -14.13 10.44 -17.37
C MET A 277 -13.64 10.97 -18.71
N PHE A 278 -12.75 11.95 -18.64
CA PHE A 278 -11.99 12.44 -19.79
C PHE A 278 -10.66 11.70 -19.84
N ILE A 279 -10.29 11.27 -21.03
CA ILE A 279 -9.02 10.58 -21.26
C ILE A 279 -8.15 11.52 -22.07
N SER A 280 -6.99 11.88 -21.53
CA SER A 280 -6.11 12.94 -22.05
C SER A 280 -6.80 14.28 -22.31
N PRO A 281 -7.57 14.86 -21.35
CA PRO A 281 -8.21 16.16 -21.56
C PRO A 281 -7.15 17.24 -21.87
N GLY A 282 -7.28 17.88 -23.02
CA GLY A 282 -6.31 18.84 -23.54
C GLY A 282 -5.60 18.38 -24.82
N ASP A 283 -5.58 17.07 -25.09
CA ASP A 283 -4.88 16.45 -26.21
C ASP A 283 -5.83 15.66 -27.11
N ASP A 284 -5.44 15.51 -28.38
CA ASP A 284 -6.14 14.65 -29.36
C ASP A 284 -5.50 13.25 -29.31
N VAL A 285 -6.13 12.29 -28.62
CA VAL A 285 -5.60 10.94 -28.44
C VAL A 285 -6.52 9.90 -29.09
N SER A 286 -5.96 9.08 -29.98
CA SER A 286 -6.65 7.88 -30.47
C SER A 286 -6.25 6.66 -29.64
N GLY A 287 -7.19 5.79 -29.29
CA GLY A 287 -6.88 4.58 -28.55
C GLY A 287 -8.10 3.75 -28.19
N THR A 288 -7.84 2.55 -27.68
CA THR A 288 -8.85 1.70 -27.04
C THR A 288 -8.45 1.50 -25.59
N PHE A 289 -9.36 1.80 -24.68
CA PHE A 289 -9.18 1.72 -23.23
C PHE A 289 -10.26 0.82 -22.66
N TYR A 290 -10.04 0.33 -21.44
CA TYR A 290 -11.04 -0.47 -20.74
C TYR A 290 -11.28 0.04 -19.33
N LEU A 291 -12.52 -0.04 -18.86
CA LEU A 291 -12.93 0.32 -17.52
C LEU A 291 -13.72 -0.84 -16.91
N ASP A 292 -13.47 -1.12 -15.64
CA ASP A 292 -14.25 -2.06 -14.84
C ASP A 292 -14.26 -1.65 -13.36
N ASP A 293 -15.10 -2.31 -12.57
CA ASP A 293 -15.08 -2.29 -11.10
C ASP A 293 -15.07 -0.89 -10.46
N VAL A 294 -15.92 0.02 -10.96
CA VAL A 294 -16.04 1.37 -10.36
C VAL A 294 -16.77 1.29 -9.03
N GLY A 295 -16.16 1.83 -7.98
CA GLY A 295 -16.73 1.86 -6.64
C GLY A 295 -16.69 0.51 -5.93
N VAL A 296 -15.79 -0.40 -6.33
CA VAL A 296 -15.49 -1.64 -5.59
C VAL A 296 -14.56 -1.31 -4.44
N CYS A 297 -14.91 -1.78 -3.24
CA CYS A 297 -13.98 -1.87 -2.12
C CYS A 297 -13.23 -3.20 -2.16
N PRO A 298 -11.89 -3.21 -1.97
CA PRO A 298 -11.11 -4.44 -1.85
C PRO A 298 -11.49 -5.27 -0.61
#